data_AF-A0A6P0UUB2-F1
#
_entry.id   AF-A0A6P0UUB2-F1
#
_cell.length_a   1.000
_cell.length_b   1.000
_cell.length_c   1.000
_cell.angle_alpha   90.00
_cell.angle_beta   90.00
_cell.angle_gamma   90.00
#
_symmetry.space_group_name_H-M   'P 1'
#
loop_
_entity.id
_entity.type
_entity.pdbx_description
1 polymer ?
#
loop_
_entity_poly.entity_id
_entity_poly.type
_entity_poly.pdbx_seq_one_letter_code
_entity_poly.pdbx_strand_id
1 'polypeptide(L)'
;MKNQSLLSCLLSLSILGTTPLLATIIAPAPAIADDSSAIRKVVLFDLFQRGGFSGITPEVTKITFFESYALAHWFWGQGGGETLLIKENDKWRTVVSASGALHPSTLVRYDIPRDTARTIINLDRGAPEESLAVAEPFIPVLPQLQQQTDVLILLPSEIPLRGAPIYVSSQIENNQYKLNLELNSKCRGVISCTIGSFSAKPVGQLYYVDDPFTKEVDLAKGIQGYFIPSRCDSNSQPTASNISCRPSTIEWVWEGSIYRIALRGVGRNVNEEEAIMSTIANSAIEAGPR
;
A
#
# COMPACT_ATOMS: atom_id res chain seq x y z
N MET A 1 -14.79 22.33 96.56
CA MET A 1 -15.17 21.00 96.02
C MET A 1 -15.62 21.14 94.56
N LYS A 2 -14.70 20.93 93.60
CA LYS A 2 -14.89 20.24 92.30
C LYS A 2 -13.68 20.53 91.40
N ASN A 3 -13.00 19.44 91.05
CA ASN A 3 -12.14 19.12 89.88
C ASN A 3 -10.84 19.93 89.70
N GLN A 4 -9.65 19.31 89.87
CA GLN A 4 -8.91 18.45 88.90
C GLN A 4 -8.50 19.20 87.63
N SER A 5 -7.31 19.09 87.03
CA SER A 5 -5.99 18.52 87.31
C SER A 5 -5.15 18.76 86.03
N LEU A 6 -3.82 18.82 86.17
CA LEU A 6 -2.77 18.48 85.18
C LEU A 6 -2.34 19.47 84.07
N LEU A 7 -1.15 20.02 84.31
CA LEU A 7 0.01 20.10 83.40
C LEU A 7 -0.03 19.12 82.21
N SER A 8 0.44 19.55 81.04
CA SER A 8 1.64 18.97 80.37
C SER A 8 2.00 19.70 79.06
N CYS A 9 3.29 20.00 78.92
CA CYS A 9 4.00 20.28 77.66
C CYS A 9 3.79 19.18 76.61
N LEU A 10 3.98 19.50 75.32
CA LEU A 10 4.74 18.74 74.31
C LEU A 10 4.65 19.53 72.97
N LEU A 11 5.73 20.20 72.58
CA LEU A 11 6.70 19.75 71.58
C LEU A 11 6.14 19.73 70.14
N SER A 12 6.47 20.82 69.46
CA SER A 12 6.53 21.00 68.01
C SER A 12 7.33 19.89 67.32
N LEU A 13 6.73 19.22 66.34
CA LEU A 13 7.43 18.37 65.38
C LEU A 13 6.88 18.63 63.97
N SER A 14 7.48 19.61 63.29
CA SER A 14 7.22 19.90 61.89
C SER A 14 7.97 18.86 61.03
N ILE A 15 7.28 17.81 60.60
CA ILE A 15 7.84 16.83 59.66
C ILE A 15 7.90 17.51 58.28
N LEU A 16 9.12 17.80 57.82
CA LEU A 16 9.40 18.14 56.42
C LEU A 16 8.98 16.95 55.54
N GLY A 17 7.86 17.11 54.84
CA GLY A 17 7.46 16.20 53.78
C GLY A 17 8.42 16.34 52.60
N THR A 18 9.38 15.42 52.51
CA THR A 18 10.15 15.21 51.29
C THR A 18 9.27 14.48 50.30
N THR A 19 8.73 15.20 49.33
CA THR A 19 8.11 14.58 48.15
C THR A 19 9.20 13.82 47.39
N PRO A 20 9.07 12.50 47.18
CA PRO A 20 9.96 11.82 46.26
C PRO A 20 9.65 12.36 44.86
N LEU A 21 10.63 13.05 44.28
CA LEU A 21 10.68 13.30 42.85
C LEU A 21 10.65 11.93 42.15
N LEU A 22 9.48 11.57 41.62
CA LEU A 22 9.34 10.51 40.64
C LEU A 22 10.15 10.92 39.42
N ALA A 23 11.41 10.50 39.38
CA ALA A 23 12.22 10.52 38.18
C ALA A 23 11.53 9.61 37.17
N THR A 24 10.87 10.22 36.20
CA THR A 24 10.41 9.54 35.00
C THR A 24 11.66 9.06 34.28
N ILE A 25 11.97 7.77 34.39
CA ILE A 25 12.99 7.13 33.58
C ILE A 25 12.42 7.12 32.15
N ILE A 26 12.77 8.13 31.36
CA ILE A 26 12.61 8.08 29.92
C ILE A 26 13.62 7.02 29.47
N ALA A 27 13.11 5.83 29.13
CA ALA A 27 13.92 4.80 28.51
C ALA A 27 14.56 5.40 27.24
N PRO A 28 15.88 5.27 27.04
CA PRO A 28 16.50 5.73 25.82
C PRO A 28 15.88 4.97 24.64
N ALA A 29 15.74 5.61 23.48
CA ALA A 29 15.42 4.94 22.23
C ALA A 29 16.75 4.52 21.56
N PRO A 30 17.22 3.25 21.64
CA PRO A 30 18.57 2.90 21.19
C PRO A 30 18.62 1.70 20.23
N ALA A 31 17.50 1.02 19.93
CA ALA A 31 17.52 -0.25 19.18
C ALA A 31 17.46 -0.06 17.66
N ILE A 32 16.64 0.88 17.18
CA ILE A 32 16.37 1.06 15.74
C ILE A 32 17.57 1.70 15.00
N ALA A 33 18.26 2.65 15.64
CA ALA A 33 19.42 3.32 15.06
C ALA A 33 20.64 2.38 14.88
N ASP A 34 20.80 1.41 15.78
CA ASP A 34 21.88 0.43 15.74
C ASP A 34 21.65 -0.61 14.61
N ASP A 35 20.43 -1.13 14.48
CA ASP A 35 20.07 -2.11 13.46
C ASP A 35 20.23 -1.54 12.03
N SER A 36 19.88 -0.27 11.80
CA SER A 36 20.04 0.37 10.48
C SER A 36 21.51 0.44 10.04
N SER A 37 22.42 0.74 10.97
CA SER A 37 23.87 0.79 10.72
C SER A 37 24.43 -0.61 10.45
N ALA A 38 24.00 -1.61 11.23
CA ALA A 38 24.39 -3.00 11.04
C ALA A 38 23.94 -3.54 9.67
N ILE A 39 22.68 -3.32 9.30
CA ILE A 39 22.13 -3.72 7.99
C ILE A 39 22.90 -3.05 6.85
N ARG A 40 23.13 -1.74 6.93
CA ARG A 40 23.89 -1.02 5.90
C ARG A 40 25.26 -1.65 5.67
N LYS A 41 25.97 -2.02 6.74
CA LYS A 41 27.27 -2.72 6.62
C LYS A 41 27.14 -4.08 5.96
N VAL A 42 26.13 -4.88 6.34
CA VAL A 42 25.90 -6.21 5.75
C VAL A 42 25.59 -6.10 4.25
N VAL A 43 24.73 -5.17 3.84
CA VAL A 43 24.39 -4.94 2.43
C VAL A 43 25.61 -4.49 1.64
N LEU A 44 26.35 -3.48 2.12
CA LEU A 44 27.52 -2.98 1.41
C LEU A 44 28.60 -4.06 1.27
N PHE A 45 28.81 -4.87 2.31
CA PHE A 45 29.75 -5.98 2.26
C PHE A 45 29.35 -7.04 1.21
N ASP A 46 28.07 -7.46 1.18
CA ASP A 46 27.55 -8.39 0.17
C ASP A 46 27.71 -7.84 -1.26
N LEU A 47 27.43 -6.55 -1.48
CA LEU A 47 27.60 -5.92 -2.79
C LEU A 47 29.07 -5.91 -3.22
N PHE A 48 30.00 -5.50 -2.35
CA PHE A 48 31.43 -5.49 -2.67
C PHE A 48 31.99 -6.88 -2.98
N GLN A 49 31.53 -7.91 -2.29
CA GLN A 49 31.94 -9.29 -2.57
C GLN A 49 31.51 -9.76 -3.97
N ARG A 50 30.38 -9.27 -4.48
CA ARG A 50 29.83 -9.68 -5.78
C ARG A 50 30.39 -8.91 -6.97
N GLY A 51 30.47 -7.59 -6.88
CA GLY A 51 30.79 -6.74 -8.03
C GLY A 51 32.26 -6.35 -8.18
N GLY A 52 33.13 -6.74 -7.24
CA GLY A 52 34.54 -6.37 -7.25
C GLY A 52 34.77 -4.86 -7.08
N PHE A 53 36.03 -4.44 -7.06
CA PHE A 53 36.38 -3.03 -6.92
C PHE A 53 36.27 -2.30 -8.26
N SER A 54 35.15 -1.59 -8.47
CA SER A 54 34.88 -0.80 -9.68
C SER A 54 35.19 0.70 -9.54
N GLY A 55 35.77 1.13 -8.41
CA GLY A 55 36.00 2.55 -8.10
C GLY A 55 34.71 3.34 -7.79
N ILE A 56 33.54 2.74 -7.96
CA ILE A 56 32.24 3.29 -7.62
C ILE A 56 31.74 2.61 -6.34
N THR A 57 31.40 3.40 -5.33
CA THR A 57 30.91 2.91 -4.03
C THR A 57 29.39 2.72 -4.10
N PRO A 58 28.84 1.53 -3.80
CA PRO A 58 27.42 1.35 -3.66
C PRO A 58 26.88 2.13 -2.46
N GLU A 59 25.61 2.54 -2.52
CA GLU A 59 24.94 3.27 -1.45
C GLU A 59 23.61 2.59 -1.11
N VAL A 60 23.32 2.46 0.19
CA VAL A 60 21.99 2.07 0.69
C VAL A 60 21.16 3.33 0.89
N THR A 61 20.00 3.44 0.25
CA THR A 61 19.18 4.66 0.26
C THR A 61 17.98 4.57 1.19
N LYS A 62 17.46 3.36 1.42
CA LYS A 62 16.28 3.13 2.24
C LYS A 62 16.36 1.75 2.88
N ILE A 63 15.84 1.64 4.10
CA ILE A 63 15.70 0.38 4.83
C ILE A 63 14.30 0.35 5.42
N THR A 64 13.55 -0.69 5.10
CA THR A 64 12.24 -0.99 5.69
C THR A 64 12.37 -2.19 6.63
N PHE A 65 11.78 -2.09 7.82
CA PHE A 65 11.82 -3.12 8.85
C PHE A 65 10.47 -3.80 9.01
N PHE A 66 10.48 -5.10 9.24
CA PHE A 66 9.30 -5.85 9.69
C PHE A 66 9.75 -7.06 10.51
N GLU A 67 9.52 -7.01 11.82
CA GLU A 67 9.96 -8.05 12.77
C GLU A 67 11.47 -8.37 12.62
N SER A 68 11.82 -9.61 12.26
CA SER A 68 13.19 -10.08 12.02
C SER A 68 13.66 -9.87 10.58
N TYR A 69 12.90 -9.17 9.74
CA TYR A 69 13.23 -8.92 8.34
C TYR A 69 13.57 -7.45 8.08
N ALA A 70 14.43 -7.23 7.09
CA ALA A 70 14.67 -5.91 6.55
C ALA A 70 14.78 -5.96 5.03
N LEU A 71 14.19 -4.97 4.35
CA LEU A 71 14.35 -4.75 2.92
C LEU A 71 15.15 -3.47 2.70
N ALA A 72 16.30 -3.59 2.05
CA ALA A 72 17.21 -2.48 1.80
C ALA A 72 17.29 -2.16 0.31
N HIS A 73 17.07 -0.90 -0.04
CA HIS A 73 17.28 -0.35 -1.38
C HIS A 73 18.71 0.12 -1.52
N TRP A 74 19.32 -0.17 -2.66
CA TRP A 74 20.68 0.26 -2.94
C TRP A 74 20.86 0.69 -4.40
N PHE A 75 21.84 1.58 -4.61
CA PHE A 75 22.34 1.95 -5.93
C PHE A 75 23.82 1.62 -6.05
N TRP A 76 24.24 1.26 -7.26
CA TRP A 76 25.63 1.10 -7.63
C TRP A 76 25.86 1.63 -9.03
N GLY A 77 26.41 2.85 -9.12
CA GLY A 77 26.51 3.57 -10.38
C GLY A 77 25.12 3.94 -10.90
N GLN A 78 24.78 3.49 -12.10
CA GLN A 78 23.46 3.69 -12.72
C GLN A 78 22.49 2.54 -12.43
N GLY A 79 22.97 1.44 -11.82
CA GLY A 79 22.15 0.31 -11.44
C GLY A 79 21.59 0.49 -10.03
N GLY A 80 20.44 -0.11 -9.77
CA GLY A 80 19.85 -0.19 -8.45
C GLY A 80 19.24 -1.56 -8.19
N GLY A 81 18.91 -1.80 -6.94
CA GLY A 81 18.31 -3.06 -6.55
C GLY A 81 17.87 -3.10 -5.10
N GLU A 82 17.41 -4.27 -4.73
CA GLU A 82 16.89 -4.53 -3.40
C GLU A 82 17.57 -5.75 -2.80
N THR A 83 17.74 -5.70 -1.49
CA THR A 83 18.32 -6.77 -0.69
C THR A 83 17.41 -7.07 0.48
N LEU A 84 16.94 -8.31 0.58
CA LEU A 84 16.26 -8.82 1.77
C LEU A 84 17.28 -9.38 2.75
N LEU A 85 17.15 -9.00 4.02
CA LEU A 85 17.92 -9.50 5.14
C LEU A 85 17.00 -10.14 6.19
N ILE A 86 17.56 -11.07 6.95
CA ILE A 86 16.94 -11.67 8.12
C ILE A 86 17.87 -11.55 9.33
N LYS A 87 17.29 -11.32 10.52
CA LYS A 87 17.97 -11.29 11.81
C LYS A 87 17.85 -12.66 12.48
N GLU A 88 18.98 -13.33 12.66
CA GLU A 88 19.08 -14.62 13.35
C GLU A 88 20.19 -14.53 14.40
N ASN A 89 19.90 -14.96 15.64
CA ASN A 89 20.85 -14.88 16.76
C ASN A 89 21.47 -13.47 16.91
N ASP A 90 20.63 -12.44 16.84
CA ASP A 90 20.99 -11.02 16.88
C ASP A 90 21.96 -10.55 15.78
N LYS A 91 22.07 -11.30 14.67
CA LYS A 91 22.91 -10.94 13.54
C LYS A 91 22.09 -10.88 12.25
N TRP A 92 22.28 -9.80 11.52
CA TRP A 92 21.71 -9.63 10.19
C TRP A 92 22.53 -10.42 9.16
N ARG A 93 21.83 -11.16 8.29
CA ARG A 93 22.43 -11.79 7.11
C ARG A 93 21.57 -11.55 5.88
N THR A 94 22.22 -11.44 4.72
CA THR A 94 21.53 -11.36 3.43
C THR A 94 20.84 -12.68 3.12
N VAL A 95 19.58 -12.61 2.68
CA VAL A 95 18.81 -13.75 2.17
C VAL A 95 18.86 -13.75 0.65
N VAL A 96 18.48 -12.63 0.04
CA VAL A 96 18.48 -12.44 -1.41
C VAL A 96 18.86 -10.99 -1.74
N SER A 97 19.60 -10.80 -2.82
CA SER A 97 19.87 -9.48 -3.38
C SER A 97 19.75 -9.56 -4.89
N ALA A 98 19.01 -8.63 -5.49
CA ALA A 98 18.67 -8.61 -6.90
C ALA A 98 18.87 -7.22 -7.50
N SER A 99 19.25 -7.16 -8.78
CA SER A 99 19.19 -5.93 -9.58
C SER A 99 17.75 -5.68 -9.99
N GLY A 100 17.09 -4.73 -9.35
CA GLY A 100 15.67 -4.44 -9.51
C GLY A 100 14.83 -4.77 -8.27
N ALA A 101 13.51 -4.57 -8.41
CA ALA A 101 12.55 -4.79 -7.35
C ALA A 101 12.40 -6.29 -7.03
N LEU A 102 12.32 -6.62 -5.75
CA LEU A 102 11.91 -7.93 -5.27
C LEU A 102 10.39 -8.01 -5.25
N HIS A 103 9.88 -9.20 -5.56
CA HIS A 103 8.45 -9.50 -5.54
C HIS A 103 8.12 -10.53 -4.45
N PRO A 104 6.87 -10.59 -3.97
CA PRO A 104 6.47 -11.61 -2.99
C PRO A 104 6.85 -13.04 -3.42
N SER A 105 6.60 -13.42 -4.67
CA SER A 105 7.00 -14.73 -5.19
C SER A 105 8.51 -14.97 -5.20
N THR A 106 9.32 -13.93 -5.34
CA THR A 106 10.78 -14.03 -5.20
C THR A 106 11.13 -14.42 -3.77
N LEU A 107 10.56 -13.73 -2.78
CA LEU A 107 10.87 -14.00 -1.36
C LEU A 107 10.37 -15.38 -0.92
N VAL A 108 9.23 -15.82 -1.44
CA VAL A 108 8.70 -17.19 -1.19
C VAL A 108 9.67 -18.28 -1.63
N ARG A 109 10.46 -18.07 -2.69
CA ARG A 109 11.50 -19.04 -3.12
C ARG A 109 12.67 -19.15 -2.14
N TYR A 110 12.79 -18.21 -1.21
CA TYR A 110 13.77 -18.22 -0.13
C TYR A 110 13.11 -18.52 1.22
N ASP A 111 12.03 -19.30 1.20
CA ASP A 111 11.31 -19.78 2.37
C ASP A 111 10.68 -18.69 3.25
N ILE A 112 10.49 -17.48 2.70
CA ILE A 112 9.74 -16.43 3.39
C ILE A 112 8.24 -16.70 3.19
N PRO A 113 7.43 -16.82 4.27
CA PRO A 113 6.00 -17.00 4.14
C PRO A 113 5.37 -15.89 3.28
N ARG A 114 4.40 -16.25 2.43
CA ARG A 114 3.85 -15.30 1.45
C ARG A 114 3.25 -14.05 2.08
N ASP A 115 2.56 -14.20 3.21
CA ASP A 115 1.94 -13.09 3.92
C ASP A 115 3.02 -12.14 4.46
N THR A 116 4.08 -12.68 5.06
CA THR A 116 5.25 -11.91 5.50
C THR A 116 5.94 -11.20 4.33
N ALA A 117 6.17 -11.90 3.22
CA ALA A 117 6.76 -11.34 2.01
C ALA A 117 5.95 -10.16 1.47
N ARG A 118 4.62 -10.31 1.42
CA ARG A 118 3.72 -9.24 0.97
C ARG A 118 3.70 -8.07 1.95
N THR A 119 3.66 -8.32 3.26
CA THR A 119 3.70 -7.25 4.26
C THR A 119 4.99 -6.42 4.16
N ILE A 120 6.16 -7.06 4.04
CA ILE A 120 7.44 -6.35 3.87
C ILE A 120 7.43 -5.47 2.62
N ILE A 121 6.99 -6.04 1.48
CA ILE A 121 6.92 -5.30 0.22
C ILE A 121 5.89 -4.16 0.31
N ASN A 122 4.73 -4.39 0.89
CA ASN A 122 3.69 -3.38 1.04
C ASN A 122 4.15 -2.21 1.93
N LEU A 123 4.74 -2.51 3.10
CA LEU A 123 5.31 -1.49 4.00
C LEU A 123 6.38 -0.69 3.28
N ASP A 124 7.26 -1.37 2.55
CA ASP A 124 8.28 -0.68 1.78
C ASP A 124 7.65 0.24 0.72
N ARG A 125 6.60 -0.21 0.03
CA ARG A 125 5.89 0.62 -0.96
C ARG A 125 4.91 1.62 -0.35
N GLY A 126 5.06 1.93 0.94
CA GLY A 126 4.35 3.01 1.61
C GLY A 126 2.92 2.66 2.00
N ALA A 127 2.63 1.37 2.22
CA ALA A 127 1.45 0.99 2.99
C ALA A 127 1.61 1.51 4.44
N PRO A 128 0.54 2.04 5.05
CA PRO A 128 0.56 2.41 6.45
C PRO A 128 0.76 1.16 7.33
N GLU A 129 1.37 1.33 8.52
CA GLU A 129 1.52 0.24 9.49
C GLU A 129 0.16 -0.34 9.92
N GLU A 130 -0.85 0.53 10.02
CA GLU A 130 -2.25 0.15 10.22
C GLU A 130 -3.00 0.21 8.89
N SER A 131 -3.45 -0.95 8.40
CA SER A 131 -4.20 -1.04 7.16
C SER A 131 -5.56 -0.35 7.29
N LEU A 132 -5.81 0.67 6.45
CA LEU A 132 -7.15 1.27 6.32
C LEU A 132 -8.17 0.20 5.91
N ALA A 133 -9.46 0.39 6.22
CA ALA A 133 -10.48 -0.55 5.76
C ALA A 133 -10.49 -0.65 4.22
N VAL A 134 -10.78 -1.84 3.67
CA VAL A 134 -11.03 -2.03 2.24
C VAL A 134 -12.55 -2.02 2.00
N ALA A 135 -13.00 -1.51 0.86
CA ALA A 135 -14.43 -1.47 0.56
C ALA A 135 -15.06 -2.88 0.62
N GLU A 136 -16.23 -2.97 1.24
CA GLU A 136 -16.92 -4.23 1.57
C GLU A 136 -16.97 -5.25 0.42
N PRO A 137 -17.30 -4.86 -0.84
CA PRO A 137 -17.38 -5.82 -1.95
C PRO A 137 -16.05 -6.54 -2.24
N PHE A 138 -14.91 -5.96 -1.85
CA PHE A 138 -13.60 -6.53 -2.10
C PHE A 138 -13.07 -7.42 -0.98
N ILE A 139 -13.67 -7.38 0.22
CA ILE A 139 -13.22 -8.18 1.37
C ILE A 139 -13.10 -9.67 1.00
N PRO A 140 -14.08 -10.30 0.30
CA PRO A 140 -14.02 -11.73 0.01
C PRO A 140 -12.93 -12.12 -1.01
N VAL A 141 -12.53 -11.20 -1.90
CA VAL A 141 -11.57 -11.49 -2.98
C VAL A 141 -10.14 -11.10 -2.61
N LEU A 142 -9.96 -10.22 -1.63
CA LEU A 142 -8.65 -9.73 -1.22
C LEU A 142 -7.65 -10.86 -0.86
N PRO A 143 -8.02 -11.89 -0.06
CA PRO A 143 -7.11 -13.00 0.21
C PRO A 143 -6.65 -13.73 -1.06
N GLN A 144 -7.54 -13.88 -2.05
CA GLN A 144 -7.17 -14.55 -3.31
C GLN A 144 -6.16 -13.72 -4.10
N LEU A 145 -6.33 -12.38 -4.13
CA LEU A 145 -5.36 -11.48 -4.77
C LEU A 145 -3.99 -11.59 -4.08
N GLN A 146 -3.97 -11.47 -2.75
CA GLN A 146 -2.74 -11.56 -1.96
C GLN A 146 -2.01 -12.90 -2.20
N GLN A 147 -2.77 -13.98 -2.38
CA GLN A 147 -2.29 -15.35 -2.63
C GLN A 147 -2.10 -15.73 -4.10
N GLN A 148 -2.35 -14.87 -5.09
CA GLN A 148 -2.20 -15.27 -6.50
C GLN A 148 -1.41 -14.28 -7.37
N THR A 149 -1.29 -13.03 -6.95
CA THR A 149 -0.51 -12.02 -7.68
C THR A 149 0.69 -11.50 -6.89
N ASP A 150 1.69 -11.00 -7.59
CA ASP A 150 2.82 -10.21 -7.09
C ASP A 150 2.57 -8.70 -7.21
N VAL A 151 1.52 -8.29 -7.93
CA VAL A 151 1.19 -6.88 -8.10
C VAL A 151 0.77 -6.28 -6.76
N LEU A 152 1.14 -5.01 -6.54
CA LEU A 152 0.66 -4.24 -5.40
C LEU A 152 -0.84 -4.00 -5.56
N ILE A 153 -1.62 -4.40 -4.56
CA ILE A 153 -3.07 -4.36 -4.63
C ILE A 153 -3.54 -2.99 -4.16
N LEU A 154 -3.99 -2.15 -5.09
CA LEU A 154 -4.62 -0.87 -4.78
C LEU A 154 -6.14 -1.02 -4.92
N LEU A 155 -6.82 -1.04 -3.78
CA LEU A 155 -8.28 -1.08 -3.70
C LEU A 155 -8.77 0.04 -2.77
N PRO A 156 -9.83 0.76 -3.14
CA PRO A 156 -10.35 1.87 -2.36
C PRO A 156 -10.95 1.37 -1.04
N SER A 157 -10.99 2.27 -0.07
CA SER A 157 -11.64 2.01 1.22
C SER A 157 -13.15 2.08 1.13
N GLU A 158 -13.69 2.83 0.17
CA GLU A 158 -15.12 2.97 -0.08
C GLU A 158 -15.40 3.02 -1.58
N ILE A 159 -16.57 2.55 -1.98
CA ILE A 159 -17.09 2.79 -3.32
C ILE A 159 -18.45 3.47 -3.19
N PRO A 160 -18.65 4.69 -3.73
CA PRO A 160 -19.90 5.44 -3.61
C PRO A 160 -20.99 4.92 -4.56
N LEU A 161 -21.15 3.59 -4.68
CA LEU A 161 -22.22 2.98 -5.45
C LEU A 161 -23.41 2.73 -4.52
N ARG A 162 -24.56 3.33 -4.86
CA ARG A 162 -25.81 3.16 -4.11
C ARG A 162 -26.70 2.14 -4.79
N GLY A 163 -27.41 1.33 -4.01
CA GLY A 163 -28.49 0.47 -4.49
C GLY A 163 -28.27 -1.01 -4.22
N ALA A 164 -28.39 -1.82 -5.27
CA ALA A 164 -28.34 -3.28 -5.21
C ALA A 164 -26.99 -3.81 -4.69
N PRO A 165 -26.96 -5.03 -4.11
CA PRO A 165 -25.69 -5.68 -3.73
C PRO A 165 -24.77 -5.81 -4.94
N ILE A 166 -23.49 -5.51 -4.71
CA ILE A 166 -22.44 -5.61 -5.72
C ILE A 166 -21.68 -6.91 -5.49
N TYR A 167 -21.55 -7.70 -6.54
CA TYR A 167 -20.77 -8.92 -6.55
C TYR A 167 -19.44 -8.67 -7.25
N VAL A 168 -18.38 -9.35 -6.82
CA VAL A 168 -17.06 -9.23 -7.43
C VAL A 168 -16.66 -10.57 -8.05
N SER A 169 -16.37 -10.56 -9.34
CA SER A 169 -15.66 -11.65 -10.01
C SER A 169 -14.21 -11.25 -10.27
N SER A 170 -13.30 -12.20 -10.24
CA SER A 170 -11.87 -11.95 -10.39
C SER A 170 -11.24 -12.78 -11.51
N GLN A 171 -10.28 -12.16 -12.19
CA GLN A 171 -9.30 -12.78 -13.06
C GLN A 171 -7.94 -12.39 -12.51
N ILE A 172 -7.17 -13.36 -12.01
CA ILE A 172 -5.93 -13.11 -11.29
C ILE A 172 -4.82 -13.93 -11.95
N GLU A 173 -3.73 -13.24 -12.28
CA GLU A 173 -2.50 -13.84 -12.77
C GLU A 173 -1.32 -13.30 -11.94
N ASN A 174 -0.13 -13.88 -12.13
CA ASN A 174 1.00 -13.53 -11.28
C ASN A 174 1.36 -12.04 -11.34
N ASN A 175 1.21 -11.38 -12.49
CA ASN A 175 1.61 -10.00 -12.70
C ASN A 175 0.44 -9.07 -13.07
N GLN A 176 -0.81 -9.52 -12.95
CA GLN A 176 -1.98 -8.69 -13.19
C GLN A 176 -3.22 -9.20 -12.45
N TYR A 177 -4.17 -8.31 -12.21
CA TYR A 177 -5.50 -8.68 -11.77
C TYR A 177 -6.57 -7.82 -12.44
N LYS A 178 -7.77 -8.39 -12.56
CA LYS A 178 -8.99 -7.68 -12.93
C LYS A 178 -10.15 -8.16 -12.07
N LEU A 179 -10.79 -7.22 -11.40
CA LEU A 179 -12.01 -7.40 -10.63
C LEU A 179 -13.15 -6.77 -11.41
N ASN A 180 -14.21 -7.51 -11.71
CA ASN A 180 -15.43 -6.95 -12.28
C ASN A 180 -16.45 -6.73 -11.15
N LEU A 181 -17.08 -5.56 -11.15
CA LEU A 181 -18.24 -5.27 -10.30
C LEU A 181 -19.51 -5.66 -11.05
N GLU A 182 -20.32 -6.49 -10.42
CA GLU A 182 -21.45 -7.19 -11.06
C GLU A 182 -22.74 -7.01 -10.26
N LEU A 183 -23.87 -6.90 -10.96
CA LEU A 183 -25.19 -6.78 -10.32
C LEU A 183 -25.73 -8.09 -9.73
N ASN A 184 -25.13 -9.23 -10.08
CA ASN A 184 -25.48 -10.53 -9.53
C ASN A 184 -24.30 -11.51 -9.65
N SER A 185 -24.29 -12.53 -8.79
CA SER A 185 -23.22 -13.55 -8.73
C SER A 185 -23.10 -14.46 -9.97
N LYS A 186 -24.08 -14.44 -10.88
CA LYS A 186 -24.09 -15.25 -12.10
C LYS A 186 -23.64 -14.47 -13.34
N CYS A 187 -23.24 -13.20 -13.16
CA CYS A 187 -22.90 -12.32 -14.26
C CYS A 187 -21.62 -12.77 -14.99
N ARG A 188 -20.59 -13.24 -14.27
CA ARG A 188 -19.38 -13.87 -14.85
C ARG A 188 -18.71 -12.98 -15.91
N GLY A 189 -18.65 -11.69 -15.68
CA GLY A 189 -18.03 -10.69 -16.56
C GLY A 189 -18.85 -10.34 -17.81
N VAL A 190 -20.11 -10.76 -17.90
CA VAL A 190 -20.99 -10.39 -19.03
C VAL A 190 -21.31 -8.90 -18.97
N ILE A 191 -21.02 -8.19 -20.05
CA ILE A 191 -21.09 -6.73 -20.15
C ILE A 191 -22.44 -6.14 -19.72
N SER A 192 -23.56 -6.85 -19.95
CA SER A 192 -24.90 -6.35 -19.60
C SER A 192 -25.18 -6.27 -18.09
N CYS A 193 -24.43 -7.00 -17.27
CA CYS A 193 -24.58 -7.04 -15.82
C CYS A 193 -23.33 -6.57 -15.06
N THR A 194 -22.25 -6.23 -15.77
CA THR A 194 -21.06 -5.58 -15.22
C THR A 194 -21.29 -4.06 -15.16
N ILE A 195 -21.14 -3.49 -13.96
CA ILE A 195 -21.23 -2.06 -13.69
C ILE A 195 -19.88 -1.37 -13.63
N GLY A 196 -18.80 -2.14 -13.53
CA GLY A 196 -17.46 -1.58 -13.54
C GLY A 196 -16.35 -2.61 -13.35
N SER A 197 -15.12 -2.14 -13.26
CA SER A 197 -13.95 -2.97 -13.01
C SER A 197 -12.80 -2.21 -12.35
N PHE A 198 -11.99 -2.94 -11.60
CA PHE A 198 -10.73 -2.49 -11.02
C PHE A 198 -9.63 -3.42 -11.53
N SER A 199 -8.52 -2.89 -12.02
CA SER A 199 -7.45 -3.72 -12.55
C SER A 199 -6.08 -3.11 -12.35
N ALA A 200 -5.07 -3.97 -12.27
CA ALA A 200 -3.68 -3.59 -12.39
C ALA A 200 -2.97 -4.55 -13.35
N LYS A 201 -2.09 -4.02 -14.19
CA LYS A 201 -1.26 -4.79 -15.13
C LYS A 201 0.10 -4.10 -15.32
N PRO A 202 1.13 -4.79 -15.82
CA PRO A 202 2.42 -4.18 -16.03
C PRO A 202 2.36 -3.03 -17.05
N VAL A 203 3.18 -2.01 -16.83
CA VAL A 203 3.42 -0.96 -17.82
C VAL A 203 4.18 -1.58 -19.01
N GLY A 204 3.67 -1.35 -20.23
CA GLY A 204 4.37 -1.74 -21.46
C GLY A 204 5.57 -0.82 -21.74
N GLN A 205 6.34 -1.11 -22.79
CA GLN A 205 7.50 -0.28 -23.19
C GLN A 205 7.11 1.17 -23.51
N LEU A 206 5.88 1.39 -23.96
CA LEU A 206 5.29 2.70 -24.16
C LEU A 206 3.95 2.73 -23.42
N TYR A 207 3.79 3.74 -22.56
CA TYR A 207 2.52 4.04 -21.92
C TYR A 207 2.01 5.38 -22.45
N TYR A 208 0.83 5.34 -23.06
CA TYR A 208 0.05 6.54 -23.40
C TYR A 208 -1.43 6.18 -23.39
N VAL A 209 -2.27 7.14 -23.02
CA VAL A 209 -3.72 6.98 -23.00
C VAL A 209 -4.28 7.40 -24.35
N ASP A 210 -4.68 6.43 -25.17
CA ASP A 210 -5.20 6.67 -26.51
C ASP A 210 -6.70 6.97 -26.49
N ASP A 211 -7.05 8.14 -25.96
CA ASP A 211 -8.44 8.62 -25.95
C ASP A 211 -8.51 10.15 -26.10
N PRO A 212 -9.20 10.69 -27.13
CA PRO A 212 -9.24 12.13 -27.39
C PRO A 212 -9.99 12.92 -26.31
N PHE A 213 -10.73 12.24 -25.42
CA PHE A 213 -11.43 12.87 -24.29
C PHE A 213 -10.67 12.71 -22.97
N THR A 214 -9.39 12.29 -23.02
CA THR A 214 -8.55 12.19 -21.83
C THR A 214 -8.31 13.55 -21.23
N LYS A 215 -8.52 13.65 -19.92
CA LYS A 215 -8.14 14.79 -19.09
C LYS A 215 -7.09 14.35 -18.08
N GLU A 216 -6.00 15.08 -17.99
CA GLU A 216 -5.03 14.93 -16.91
C GLU A 216 -5.63 15.43 -15.59
N VAL A 217 -5.47 14.64 -14.52
CA VAL A 217 -5.96 14.96 -13.17
C VAL A 217 -4.87 14.68 -12.13
N ASP A 218 -4.74 15.56 -11.15
CA ASP A 218 -3.83 15.35 -10.02
C ASP A 218 -4.46 14.39 -9.02
N LEU A 219 -3.73 13.30 -8.71
CA LEU A 219 -4.12 12.32 -7.72
C LEU A 219 -3.26 12.45 -6.45
N ALA A 220 -3.70 11.75 -5.39
CA ALA A 220 -3.02 11.69 -4.11
C ALA A 220 -1.54 11.29 -4.28
N LYS A 221 -0.70 11.74 -3.33
CA LYS A 221 0.76 11.54 -3.33
C LYS A 221 1.46 12.12 -4.58
N GLY A 222 0.85 13.09 -5.25
CA GLY A 222 1.41 13.78 -6.43
C GLY A 222 1.46 12.91 -7.68
N ILE A 223 0.63 11.86 -7.74
CA ILE A 223 0.54 10.96 -8.89
C ILE A 223 -0.28 11.65 -9.99
N GLN A 224 0.24 11.64 -11.22
CA GLN A 224 -0.53 12.07 -12.38
C GLN A 224 -1.50 10.96 -12.80
N GLY A 225 -2.79 11.28 -12.88
CA GLY A 225 -3.83 10.40 -13.40
C GLY A 225 -4.41 10.91 -14.72
N TYR A 226 -5.14 10.02 -15.39
CA TYR A 226 -5.85 10.26 -16.65
C TYR A 226 -7.31 9.85 -16.50
N PHE A 227 -8.21 10.83 -16.57
CA PHE A 227 -9.64 10.64 -16.52
C PHE A 227 -10.24 10.67 -17.92
N ILE A 228 -11.17 9.75 -18.19
CA ILE A 228 -11.93 9.67 -19.44
C ILE A 228 -13.43 9.59 -19.05
N PRO A 229 -14.28 10.55 -19.47
CA PRO A 229 -15.69 10.54 -19.12
C PRO A 229 -16.46 9.41 -19.79
N SER A 230 -17.63 9.08 -19.22
CA SER A 230 -18.57 8.15 -19.83
C SER A 230 -19.06 8.70 -21.17
N ARG A 231 -19.26 7.81 -22.14
CA ARG A 231 -19.81 8.20 -23.44
C ARG A 231 -20.52 7.06 -24.12
N CYS A 232 -21.64 7.38 -24.76
CA CYS A 232 -22.36 6.47 -25.64
C CYS A 232 -22.06 6.91 -27.07
N ASP A 233 -21.59 6.00 -27.92
CA ASP A 233 -21.45 6.32 -29.33
C ASP A 233 -22.85 6.51 -29.95
N SER A 234 -23.10 7.67 -30.56
CA SER A 234 -24.35 7.93 -31.29
C SER A 234 -24.28 7.46 -32.74
N ASN A 235 -23.10 7.06 -33.22
CA ASN A 235 -22.85 6.60 -34.59
C ASN A 235 -23.13 5.11 -34.78
N SER A 236 -23.47 4.38 -33.71
CA SER A 236 -24.04 3.04 -33.79
C SER A 236 -25.52 3.19 -34.18
N GLN A 237 -25.90 2.60 -35.32
CA GLN A 237 -27.24 2.71 -35.89
C GLN A 237 -28.31 2.45 -34.81
N PRO A 238 -29.31 3.33 -34.64
CA PRO A 238 -30.22 3.31 -33.50
C PRO A 238 -31.25 2.19 -33.67
N THR A 239 -30.85 0.97 -33.33
CA THR A 239 -31.78 -0.02 -32.79
C THR A 239 -31.68 0.09 -31.27
N ALA A 240 -32.82 0.22 -30.59
CA ALA A 240 -32.93 0.46 -29.13
C ALA A 240 -32.20 -0.56 -28.23
N SER A 241 -31.59 -1.60 -28.80
CA SER A 241 -30.83 -2.65 -28.15
C SER A 241 -29.30 -2.52 -28.21
N ASN A 242 -28.72 -1.53 -28.93
CA ASN A 242 -27.27 -1.50 -29.25
C ASN A 242 -26.51 -0.21 -28.89
N ILE A 243 -27.02 0.64 -27.99
CA ILE A 243 -26.23 1.79 -27.50
C ILE A 243 -25.15 1.24 -26.54
N SER A 244 -23.92 1.12 -27.03
CA SER A 244 -22.77 0.69 -26.22
C SER A 244 -22.15 1.91 -25.54
N CYS A 245 -22.56 2.17 -24.29
CA CYS A 245 -21.94 3.20 -23.49
C CYS A 245 -20.63 2.69 -22.87
N ARG A 246 -19.53 3.40 -23.16
CA ARG A 246 -18.25 3.24 -22.49
C ARG A 246 -18.36 3.80 -21.05
N PRO A 247 -17.85 3.07 -20.04
CA PRO A 247 -17.82 3.55 -18.67
C PRO A 247 -16.86 4.74 -18.52
N SER A 248 -17.08 5.59 -17.51
CA SER A 248 -16.07 6.55 -17.06
C SER A 248 -14.85 5.75 -16.58
N THR A 249 -13.66 6.19 -16.97
CA THR A 249 -12.39 5.53 -16.63
C THR A 249 -11.48 6.53 -15.94
N ILE A 250 -10.74 6.05 -14.93
CA ILE A 250 -9.56 6.74 -14.42
C ILE A 250 -8.41 5.74 -14.36
N GLU A 251 -7.24 6.16 -14.82
CA GLU A 251 -6.04 5.33 -14.81
C GLU A 251 -4.80 6.13 -14.43
N TRP A 252 -3.83 5.45 -13.81
CA TRP A 252 -2.55 6.04 -13.41
C TRP A 252 -1.47 4.97 -13.40
N VAL A 253 -0.21 5.40 -13.47
CA VAL A 253 0.95 4.54 -13.36
C VAL A 253 1.56 4.67 -11.98
N TRP A 254 1.84 3.54 -11.34
CA TRP A 254 2.54 3.51 -10.07
C TRP A 254 3.31 2.19 -9.91
N GLU A 255 4.56 2.26 -9.43
CA GLU A 255 5.42 1.07 -9.18
C GLU A 255 5.45 0.08 -10.36
N GLY A 256 5.59 0.60 -11.59
CA GLY A 256 5.68 -0.22 -12.80
C GLY A 256 4.37 -0.88 -13.26
N SER A 257 3.24 -0.53 -12.65
CA SER A 257 1.91 -1.04 -12.99
C SER A 257 0.96 0.08 -13.43
N ILE A 258 0.11 -0.21 -14.41
CA ILE A 258 -1.03 0.63 -14.79
C ILE A 258 -2.22 0.18 -13.96
N TYR A 259 -2.71 1.08 -13.12
CA TYR A 259 -3.94 0.91 -12.38
C TYR A 259 -5.08 1.54 -13.15
N ARG A 260 -6.22 0.86 -13.21
CA ARG A 260 -7.40 1.34 -13.93
C ARG A 260 -8.67 1.01 -13.17
N ILE A 261 -9.52 2.02 -13.03
CA ILE A 261 -10.88 1.91 -12.53
C ILE A 261 -11.82 2.34 -13.66
N ALA A 262 -12.84 1.53 -13.93
CA ALA A 262 -13.88 1.85 -14.90
C ALA A 262 -15.25 1.64 -14.27
N LEU A 263 -16.13 2.66 -14.26
CA LEU A 263 -17.45 2.59 -13.64
C LEU A 263 -18.53 3.14 -14.57
N ARG A 264 -19.72 2.52 -14.54
CA ARG A 264 -20.93 2.96 -15.25
C ARG A 264 -21.86 3.71 -14.31
N GLY A 265 -22.54 4.72 -14.84
CA GLY A 265 -23.61 5.43 -14.13
C GLY A 265 -23.13 6.20 -12.90
N VAL A 266 -21.86 6.58 -12.87
CA VAL A 266 -21.32 7.52 -11.87
C VAL A 266 -21.59 8.94 -12.33
N GLY A 267 -21.88 9.85 -11.40
CA GLY A 267 -22.13 11.26 -11.69
C GLY A 267 -23.36 11.56 -12.56
N ARG A 268 -23.78 12.83 -12.60
CA ARG A 268 -24.85 13.32 -13.51
C ARG A 268 -24.28 14.11 -14.69
N ASN A 269 -23.01 14.46 -14.63
CA ASN A 269 -22.28 15.20 -15.65
C ASN A 269 -20.78 14.91 -15.51
N VAL A 270 -20.00 15.34 -16.51
CA VAL A 270 -18.54 15.09 -16.59
C VAL A 270 -17.77 15.55 -15.35
N ASN A 271 -18.12 16.69 -14.75
CA ASN A 271 -17.41 17.21 -13.57
C ASN A 271 -17.70 16.35 -12.32
N GLU A 272 -18.94 15.91 -12.15
CA GLU A 272 -19.32 15.01 -11.04
C GLU A 272 -18.72 13.61 -11.23
N GLU A 273 -18.66 13.12 -12.48
CA GLU A 273 -17.95 11.89 -12.84
C GLU A 273 -16.47 11.96 -12.46
N GLU A 274 -15.77 13.01 -12.89
CA GLU A 274 -14.35 13.22 -12.60
C GLU A 274 -14.10 13.25 -11.09
N ALA A 275 -14.91 14.01 -10.34
CA ALA A 275 -14.77 14.13 -8.89
C ALA A 275 -14.98 12.77 -8.18
N ILE A 276 -15.99 12.00 -8.59
CA ILE A 276 -16.24 10.66 -8.03
C ILE A 276 -15.09 9.71 -8.37
N MET A 277 -14.69 9.63 -9.64
CA MET A 277 -13.62 8.73 -10.08
C MET A 277 -12.28 9.07 -9.40
N SER A 278 -11.96 10.35 -9.26
CA SER A 278 -10.75 10.82 -8.57
C SER A 278 -10.80 10.52 -7.07
N THR A 279 -11.96 10.68 -6.43
CA THR A 279 -12.14 10.31 -5.01
C THR A 279 -11.85 8.83 -4.77
N ILE A 280 -12.36 7.95 -5.64
CA ILE A 280 -12.14 6.50 -5.53
C ILE A 280 -10.66 6.17 -5.76
N ALA A 281 -10.03 6.75 -6.78
CA ALA A 281 -8.61 6.54 -7.06
C ALA A 281 -7.73 7.02 -5.90
N ASN A 282 -7.98 8.22 -5.38
CA ASN A 282 -7.25 8.78 -4.25
C ASN A 282 -7.41 7.93 -2.99
N SER A 283 -8.62 7.44 -2.71
CA SER A 283 -8.84 6.51 -1.59
C SER A 283 -7.97 5.25 -1.70
N ALA A 284 -7.82 4.68 -2.90
CA ALA A 284 -6.95 3.52 -3.12
C ALA A 284 -5.45 3.85 -2.97
N ILE A 285 -5.03 5.02 -3.45
CA ILE A 285 -3.63 5.49 -3.39
C ILE A 285 -3.22 5.83 -1.96
N GLU A 286 -4.07 6.52 -1.22
CA GLU A 286 -3.83 6.92 0.18
C GLU A 286 -3.72 5.72 1.08
N ALA A 287 -4.66 4.77 0.92
CA ALA A 287 -4.63 3.47 1.58
C ALA A 287 -3.35 2.66 1.31
N GLY A 288 -2.78 2.81 0.11
CA GLY A 288 -1.60 2.07 -0.31
C GLY A 288 -1.88 0.57 -0.54
N PRO A 289 -0.81 -0.22 -0.76
CA PRO A 289 -0.91 -1.64 -1.05
C PRO A 289 -1.59 -2.46 0.07
N ARG A 290 -2.47 -3.36 -0.34
CA ARG A 290 -3.16 -4.34 0.52
C ARG A 290 -2.54 -5.73 0.46
#